data_AF-A0A660V5P1-F1
#
_entry.id   AF-A0A660V5P1-F1
#
_cell.length_a   1.000
_cell.length_b   1.000
_cell.length_c   1.000
_cell.angle_alpha   90.00
_cell.angle_beta   90.00
_cell.angle_gamma   90.00
#
_symmetry.space_group_name_H-M   'P 1'
#
loop_
_entity.id
_entity.type
_entity.pdbx_description
1 polymer ?
#
loop_
_entity_poly.entity_id
_entity_poly.type
_entity_poly.pdbx_seq_one_letter_code
_entity_poly.pdbx_strand_id
1 'polypeptide(L)'
;MAGLFIVIEGAEGSGKTTQVEMLRKWLVSEGEEVVCVREPGGTPAGDRIRAILKDPSLAVAPETELLLFEASRCQLVREVIKPALEAGKVVIADRFTLSTEVYQGSVQGLPHSVVQFLNRLATDGVEPDLTVVLDVG
;
A
#
# COMPACT_ATOMS: atom_id res chain seq x y z
N MET A 1 -17.33 -4.61 -14.96
CA MET A 1 -16.77 -5.68 -14.12
C MET A 1 -16.08 -5.01 -12.94
N ALA A 2 -15.95 -5.67 -11.80
CA ALA A 2 -15.10 -5.15 -10.73
C ALA A 2 -13.64 -5.09 -11.22
N GLY A 3 -12.90 -4.06 -10.83
CA GLY A 3 -11.48 -3.92 -11.16
C GLY A 3 -10.61 -4.98 -10.49
N LEU A 4 -9.34 -5.02 -10.87
CA LEU A 4 -8.35 -5.96 -10.35
C LEU A 4 -7.35 -5.22 -9.46
N PHE A 5 -7.14 -5.68 -8.23
CA PHE A 5 -6.18 -5.09 -7.30
C PHE A 5 -4.95 -5.98 -7.09
N ILE A 6 -3.80 -5.51 -7.55
CA ILE A 6 -2.51 -6.19 -7.44
C ILE A 6 -1.60 -5.40 -6.50
N VAL A 7 -0.95 -6.07 -5.55
CA VAL A 7 0.06 -5.49 -4.66
C VAL A 7 1.42 -6.11 -4.95
N ILE A 8 2.45 -5.28 -5.06
CA ILE A 8 3.85 -5.69 -5.13
C ILE A 8 4.52 -5.37 -3.79
N GLU A 9 5.00 -6.42 -3.12
CA GLU A 9 5.66 -6.37 -1.81
C GLU A 9 7.13 -6.81 -1.90
N GLY A 10 7.89 -6.52 -0.83
CA GLY A 10 9.30 -6.93 -0.72
C GLY A 10 10.18 -5.91 0.00
N ALA A 11 11.41 -6.30 0.32
CA ALA A 11 12.37 -5.45 1.02
C ALA A 11 12.75 -4.18 0.23
N GLU A 12 13.30 -3.17 0.90
CA GLU A 12 13.86 -2.02 0.19
C GLU A 12 15.00 -2.47 -0.74
N GLY A 13 15.06 -1.92 -1.95
CA GLY A 13 16.01 -2.37 -2.98
C GLY A 13 15.62 -3.63 -3.75
N SER A 14 14.49 -4.30 -3.45
CA SER A 14 14.09 -5.54 -4.14
C SER A 14 13.60 -5.40 -5.59
N GLY A 15 13.61 -4.18 -6.14
CA GLY A 15 13.17 -3.92 -7.51
C GLY A 15 11.66 -3.73 -7.68
N LYS A 16 10.88 -3.53 -6.60
CA LYS A 16 9.42 -3.29 -6.67
C LYS A 16 9.02 -2.24 -7.69
N THR A 17 9.63 -1.06 -7.64
CA THR A 17 9.31 0.04 -8.56
C THR A 17 9.54 -0.35 -10.03
N THR A 18 10.59 -1.13 -10.32
CA THR A 18 10.83 -1.66 -11.66
C THR A 18 9.73 -2.63 -12.07
N GLN A 19 9.35 -3.56 -11.19
CA GLN A 19 8.31 -4.55 -11.48
C GLN A 19 6.93 -3.91 -11.66
N VAL A 20 6.57 -2.92 -10.83
CA VAL A 20 5.33 -2.14 -10.98
C VAL A 20 5.27 -1.48 -12.36
N GLU A 21 6.35 -0.82 -12.80
CA GLU A 21 6.38 -0.15 -14.10
C GLU A 21 6.37 -1.14 -15.28
N MET A 22 7.05 -2.28 -15.17
CA MET A 22 7.00 -3.34 -16.18
C MET A 22 5.60 -3.93 -16.31
N LEU A 23 4.96 -4.25 -15.18
CA LEU A 23 3.61 -4.78 -15.13
C LEU A 23 2.60 -3.77 -15.69
N ARG A 24 2.72 -2.49 -15.30
CA ARG A 24 1.91 -1.39 -15.85
C ARG A 24 2.00 -1.33 -17.36
N LYS A 25 3.22 -1.30 -17.91
CA LYS A 25 3.44 -1.20 -19.37
C LYS A 25 2.82 -2.36 -20.12
N TRP A 26 2.99 -3.58 -19.59
CA TRP A 26 2.42 -4.77 -20.19
C TRP A 26 0.88 -4.73 -20.19
N LEU A 27 0.25 -4.46 -19.04
CA LEU A 27 -1.22 -4.37 -18.95
C LEU A 27 -1.81 -3.28 -19.86
N VAL A 28 -1.16 -2.10 -19.92
CA VAL A 28 -1.57 -1.04 -20.84
C VAL A 28 -1.46 -1.49 -22.30
N SER A 29 -0.43 -2.29 -22.65
CA SER A 29 -0.30 -2.83 -24.01
C SER A 29 -1.36 -3.88 -24.36
N GLU A 30 -1.94 -4.53 -23.35
CA GLU A 30 -3.10 -5.43 -23.49
C GLU A 30 -4.45 -4.67 -23.52
N GLY A 31 -4.43 -3.35 -23.41
CA GLY A 31 -5.63 -2.49 -23.49
C GLY A 31 -6.28 -2.17 -22.14
N GLU A 32 -5.64 -2.52 -21.02
CA GLU A 32 -6.18 -2.25 -19.68
C GLU A 32 -5.94 -0.80 -19.23
N GLU A 33 -6.92 -0.24 -18.52
CA GLU A 33 -6.73 1.01 -17.78
C GLU A 33 -6.05 0.72 -16.44
N VAL A 34 -4.83 1.23 -16.25
CA VAL A 34 -4.00 0.93 -15.07
C VAL A 34 -3.77 2.16 -14.21
N VAL A 35 -4.02 2.02 -12.91
CA VAL A 35 -3.72 3.01 -11.86
C VAL A 35 -2.62 2.47 -10.95
N CYS A 36 -1.46 3.14 -10.92
CA CYS A 36 -0.39 2.78 -10.00
C CYS A 36 -0.43 3.67 -8.77
N VAL A 37 -0.37 3.06 -7.59
CA VAL A 37 -0.31 3.74 -6.30
C VAL A 37 0.88 3.23 -5.48
N ARG A 38 1.24 3.96 -4.42
CA ARG A 38 2.31 3.57 -3.49
C ARG A 38 1.92 3.94 -2.07
N GLU A 39 2.35 3.15 -1.11
CA GLU A 39 2.15 3.45 0.31
C GLU A 39 3.48 3.68 1.06
N PRO A 40 3.46 4.52 2.11
CA PRO A 40 2.43 5.52 2.41
C PRO A 40 2.49 6.66 1.37
N GLY A 41 1.38 7.34 1.09
CA GLY A 41 1.34 8.42 0.08
C GLY A 41 0.28 8.23 -1.00
N GLY A 42 0.46 8.92 -2.13
CA GLY A 42 -0.43 8.80 -3.30
C GLY A 42 -1.67 9.69 -3.25
N THR A 43 -1.81 10.52 -2.22
CA THR A 43 -2.77 11.62 -2.10
C THR A 43 -2.10 12.82 -1.45
N PRO A 44 -2.61 14.06 -1.60
CA PRO A 44 -2.00 15.23 -0.97
C PRO A 44 -1.87 15.12 0.55
N ALA A 45 -2.84 14.51 1.24
CA ALA A 45 -2.76 14.27 2.68
C ALA A 45 -1.79 13.11 2.98
N GLY A 46 -1.88 12.00 2.23
CA GLY A 46 -1.00 10.85 2.39
C GLY A 46 0.47 11.19 2.17
N ASP A 47 0.79 12.08 1.21
CA ASP A 47 2.16 12.51 0.93
C ASP A 47 2.73 13.40 2.03
N ARG A 48 1.89 14.23 2.70
CA ARG A 48 2.31 14.96 3.91
C ARG A 48 2.57 14.02 5.08
N ILE A 49 1.73 13.00 5.26
CA ILE A 49 1.97 11.95 6.26
C ILE A 49 3.25 11.17 5.95
N ARG A 50 3.49 10.82 4.69
CA ARG A 50 4.74 10.18 4.23
C ARG A 50 5.96 11.03 4.57
N ALA A 51 5.86 12.35 4.46
CA ALA A 51 6.96 13.23 4.82
C ALA A 51 7.30 13.14 6.31
N ILE A 52 6.30 13.07 7.19
CA ILE A 52 6.49 12.85 8.64
C ILE A 52 7.15 11.49 8.89
N LEU A 53 6.62 10.42 8.28
CA LEU A 53 7.13 9.05 8.44
C LEU A 53 8.58 8.88 7.92
N LYS A 54 9.01 9.72 6.99
CA LYS A 54 10.36 9.68 6.40
C LYS A 54 11.34 10.65 7.03
N ASP A 55 10.91 11.49 7.97
CA ASP A 55 11.78 12.47 8.60
C ASP A 55 12.67 11.77 9.65
N PRO A 56 13.98 11.62 9.41
CA PRO A 56 14.87 10.94 10.34
C PRO A 56 15.10 11.75 11.64
N SER A 57 14.68 13.02 11.68
CA SER A 57 14.78 13.85 12.89
C SER A 57 13.64 13.60 13.88
N LEU A 58 12.58 12.91 13.46
CA LEU A 58 11.42 12.59 14.30
C LEU A 58 11.53 11.17 14.86
N ALA A 59 11.52 11.07 16.18
CA ALA A 59 11.30 9.80 16.86
C ALA A 59 9.80 9.62 17.12
N VAL A 60 9.16 8.72 16.38
CA VAL A 60 7.75 8.36 16.57
C VAL A 60 7.62 7.06 17.34
N ALA A 61 6.65 6.98 18.25
CA ALA A 61 6.31 5.72 18.89
C ALA A 61 5.71 4.74 17.87
N PRO A 62 5.88 3.41 18.05
CA PRO A 62 5.33 2.40 17.14
C PRO A 62 3.83 2.56 16.85
N GLU A 63 3.03 2.89 17.86
CA GLU A 63 1.59 3.10 17.72
C GLU A 63 1.28 4.33 16.86
N THR A 64 2.04 5.42 17.05
CA THR A 64 1.92 6.63 16.22
C THR A 64 2.29 6.32 14.78
N GLU A 65 3.37 5.58 14.56
CA GLU A 65 3.80 5.17 13.22
C GLU A 65 2.71 4.35 12.53
N LEU A 66 2.19 3.32 13.20
CA LEU A 66 1.07 2.51 12.71
C LEU A 66 -0.13 3.39 12.33
N LEU A 67 -0.60 4.25 13.24
CA LEU A 67 -1.75 5.12 12.97
C LEU A 67 -1.52 6.09 11.80
N LEU A 68 -0.30 6.56 11.59
CA LEU A 68 0.06 7.40 10.44
C LEU A 68 0.03 6.60 9.12
N PHE A 69 0.57 5.38 9.11
CA PHE A 69 0.43 4.48 7.95
C PHE A 69 -1.04 4.25 7.60
N GLU A 70 -1.87 3.94 8.60
CA GLU A 70 -3.29 3.65 8.42
C GLU A 70 -4.08 4.90 7.99
N ALA A 71 -3.73 6.08 8.51
CA ALA A 71 -4.32 7.35 8.06
C ALA A 71 -3.99 7.65 6.59
N SER A 72 -2.74 7.39 6.17
CA SER A 72 -2.31 7.56 4.78
C SER A 72 -3.07 6.59 3.85
N ARG A 73 -3.16 5.32 4.25
CA ARG A 73 -3.89 4.26 3.54
C ARG A 73 -5.37 4.55 3.42
N CYS A 74 -6.03 4.93 4.51
CA CYS A 74 -7.45 5.29 4.51
C CYS A 74 -7.77 6.37 3.47
N GLN A 75 -6.92 7.40 3.39
CA GLN A 75 -7.08 8.43 2.37
C GLN A 75 -6.88 7.89 0.95
N LEU A 76 -5.81 7.12 0.72
CA LEU A 76 -5.49 6.55 -0.59
C LEU A 76 -6.61 5.60 -1.09
N VAL A 77 -7.11 4.76 -0.20
CA VAL A 77 -8.19 3.82 -0.50
C VAL A 77 -9.46 4.56 -0.91
N ARG A 78 -9.84 5.58 -0.14
CA ARG A 78 -11.07 6.35 -0.38
C ARG A 78 -11.01 7.19 -1.66
N GLU A 79 -9.89 7.85 -1.92
CA GLU A 79 -9.77 8.81 -3.02
C GLU A 79 -9.35 8.17 -4.35
N VAL A 80 -8.60 7.06 -4.29
CA VAL A 80 -7.94 6.50 -5.48
C VAL A 80 -8.31 5.04 -5.72
N ILE A 81 -8.05 4.16 -4.75
CA ILE A 81 -8.16 2.71 -4.99
C ILE A 81 -9.61 2.29 -5.22
N LYS A 82 -10.52 2.60 -4.29
CA LYS A 82 -11.94 2.21 -4.42
C LYS A 82 -12.58 2.76 -5.70
N PRO A 83 -12.48 4.07 -6.01
CA PRO A 83 -13.05 4.59 -7.26
C PRO A 83 -12.46 3.94 -8.52
N ALA A 84 -11.17 3.60 -8.53
CA ALA A 84 -10.54 2.93 -9.66
C ALA A 84 -11.07 1.49 -9.85
N LEU A 85 -11.22 0.74 -8.75
CA LEU A 85 -11.76 -0.61 -8.78
C LEU A 85 -13.25 -0.63 -9.18
N GLU A 86 -14.05 0.33 -8.68
CA GLU A 86 -15.44 0.51 -9.07
C GLU A 86 -15.60 0.86 -10.56
N ALA A 87 -14.63 1.58 -11.12
CA ALA A 87 -14.55 1.88 -12.55
C ALA A 87 -14.03 0.70 -13.40
N GLY A 88 -13.73 -0.45 -12.80
CA GLY A 88 -13.26 -1.64 -13.51
C GLY A 88 -11.79 -1.60 -13.93
N LYS A 89 -10.98 -0.72 -13.33
CA LYS A 89 -9.56 -0.55 -13.67
C LYS A 89 -8.67 -1.56 -12.95
N VAL A 90 -7.46 -1.77 -13.47
CA VAL A 90 -6.40 -2.48 -12.73
C VAL A 90 -5.68 -1.49 -11.81
N VAL A 91 -5.64 -1.76 -10.51
CA VAL A 91 -4.85 -1.02 -9.53
C VAL A 91 -3.61 -1.81 -9.19
N ILE A 92 -2.43 -1.20 -9.29
CA ILE A 92 -1.16 -1.78 -8.87
C ILE A 92 -0.60 -0.94 -7.71
N ALA A 93 -0.44 -1.53 -6.53
CA ALA A 93 0.16 -0.86 -5.38
C ALA A 93 1.60 -1.32 -5.12
N ASP A 94 2.53 -0.38 -4.94
CA ASP A 94 3.82 -0.61 -4.31
C ASP A 94 3.62 -0.55 -2.78
N ARG A 95 3.58 -1.73 -2.15
CA ARG A 95 3.19 -2.01 -0.76
C ARG A 95 1.72 -1.81 -0.43
N PHE A 96 1.23 -2.58 0.54
CA PHE A 96 -0.10 -2.42 1.14
C PHE A 96 -0.08 -2.93 2.60
N THR A 97 -1.14 -3.63 3.03
CA THR A 97 -1.33 -4.10 4.42
C THR A 97 -0.27 -5.10 4.89
N LEU A 98 0.30 -5.92 4.01
CA LEU A 98 1.32 -6.92 4.38
C LEU A 98 2.59 -6.26 4.95
N SER A 99 3.00 -5.12 4.39
CA SER A 99 4.08 -4.31 4.97
C SER A 99 3.81 -3.97 6.44
N THR A 100 2.58 -3.55 6.77
CA THR A 100 2.22 -3.17 8.13
C THR A 100 2.24 -4.38 9.09
N GLU A 101 1.81 -5.55 8.64
CA GLU A 101 1.86 -6.78 9.45
C GLU A 101 3.30 -7.19 9.80
N VAL A 102 4.23 -7.01 8.86
CA VAL A 102 5.65 -7.32 9.07
C VAL A 102 6.32 -6.26 9.95
N TYR A 103 6.30 -4.99 9.54
CA TYR A 103 7.08 -3.95 10.22
C TYR A 103 6.47 -3.57 11.56
N GLN A 104 5.17 -3.25 11.62
CA GLN A 104 4.53 -2.82 12.86
C GLN A 104 4.15 -4.02 13.74
N GLY A 105 3.70 -5.12 13.15
CA GLY A 105 3.36 -6.33 13.90
C GLY A 105 4.60 -7.10 14.36
N SER A 106 5.33 -7.68 13.42
CA SER A 106 6.40 -8.65 13.74
C SER A 106 7.69 -7.98 14.24
N VAL A 107 8.11 -6.87 13.63
CA VAL A 107 9.38 -6.20 13.97
C VAL A 107 9.22 -5.31 15.21
N GLN A 108 8.15 -4.51 15.28
CA GLN A 108 7.91 -3.60 16.41
C GLN A 108 7.11 -4.21 17.56
N GLY A 109 6.58 -5.43 17.38
CA GLY A 109 5.93 -6.20 18.45
C GLY A 109 4.52 -5.72 18.81
N LEU A 110 3.85 -4.94 17.95
CA LEU A 110 2.47 -4.57 18.19
C LEU A 110 1.55 -5.80 18.09
N PRO A 111 0.49 -5.90 18.92
CA PRO A 111 -0.40 -7.06 18.88
C PRO A 111 -1.00 -7.25 17.49
N HIS A 112 -0.88 -8.46 16.94
CA HIS A 112 -1.36 -8.76 15.59
C HIS A 112 -2.86 -8.45 15.42
N SER A 113 -3.67 -8.68 16.46
CA SER A 113 -5.09 -8.34 16.45
C SER A 113 -5.36 -6.85 16.28
N VAL A 114 -4.49 -5.99 16.82
CA VAL A 114 -4.59 -4.53 16.68
C VAL A 114 -4.22 -4.13 15.25
N VAL A 115 -3.11 -4.64 14.73
CA VAL A 115 -2.66 -4.34 13.36
C VAL A 115 -3.71 -4.79 12.33
N GLN A 116 -4.25 -6.01 12.46
CA GLN A 116 -5.30 -6.49 11.57
C GLN A 116 -6.59 -5.68 11.65
N PHE A 117 -6.99 -5.24 12.86
CA PHE A 117 -8.16 -4.41 13.03
C PHE A 117 -7.99 -3.06 12.32
N LEU A 118 -6.84 -2.42 12.49
CA LEU A 118 -6.55 -1.14 11.87
C LEU A 118 -6.38 -1.23 10.35
N ASN A 119 -5.71 -2.28 9.85
CA ASN A 119 -5.65 -2.58 8.42
C ASN A 119 -7.07 -2.67 7.83
N ARG A 120 -7.97 -3.47 8.42
CA ARG A 120 -9.36 -3.60 7.94
C ARG A 120 -10.13 -2.29 7.97
N LEU A 121 -9.92 -1.48 8.99
CA LEU A 121 -10.54 -0.16 9.11
C LEU A 121 -10.04 0.78 8.01
N ALA A 122 -8.73 0.83 7.79
CA ALA A 122 -8.12 1.70 6.80
C ALA A 122 -8.42 1.29 5.35
N THR A 123 -8.59 -0.01 5.09
CA THR A 123 -8.94 -0.50 3.75
C THR A 123 -10.43 -0.46 3.47
N ASP A 124 -11.28 -0.25 4.48
CA ASP A 124 -12.74 -0.31 4.34
C ASP A 124 -13.18 -1.57 3.56
N GLY A 125 -12.56 -2.71 3.92
CA GLY A 125 -12.80 -4.03 3.33
C GLY A 125 -12.14 -4.30 1.96
N VAL A 126 -11.34 -3.38 1.42
CA VAL A 126 -10.58 -3.65 0.18
C VAL A 126 -9.45 -4.63 0.47
N GLU A 127 -9.43 -5.72 -0.27
CA GLU A 127 -8.38 -6.74 -0.24
C GLU A 127 -7.76 -6.88 -1.63
N PRO A 128 -6.43 -7.11 -1.73
CA PRO A 128 -5.79 -7.44 -2.99
C PRO A 128 -6.31 -8.76 -3.55
N ASP A 129 -6.56 -8.79 -4.86
CA ASP A 129 -6.80 -10.05 -5.58
C ASP A 129 -5.51 -10.86 -5.73
N LEU A 130 -4.37 -10.17 -5.81
CA LEU A 130 -3.05 -10.78 -5.90
C LEU A 130 -2.01 -9.95 -5.15
N THR A 131 -1.24 -10.60 -4.27
CA THR A 131 -0.01 -10.03 -3.69
C THR A 131 1.20 -10.79 -4.21
N VAL A 132 2.13 -10.08 -4.85
CA VAL A 132 3.41 -10.62 -5.33
C VAL A 132 4.52 -10.15 -4.40
N VAL A 133 5.17 -11.08 -3.72
CA VAL A 133 6.31 -10.78 -2.83
C VAL A 133 7.61 -11.01 -3.58
N LEU A 134 8.40 -9.95 -3.76
CA LEU A 134 9.75 -10.02 -4.30
C LEU A 134 10.72 -10.40 -3.18
N ASP A 135 11.06 -11.69 -3.13
CA ASP A 135 12.09 -12.23 -2.26
C ASP A 135 13.45 -12.19 -2.97
N VAL A 136 14.37 -11.40 -2.42
CA VAL A 136 15.73 -11.25 -2.92
C VAL A 136 16.69 -11.44 -1.76
N GLY A 137 17.38 -12.58 -1.78
CA GLY A 137 18.33 -13.02 -0.75
C GLY A 137 19.45 -13.84 -1.38
#